data_AF-A0A7S3D7B1-F1
#
_entry.id   AF-A0A7S3D7B1-F1
#
_cell.length_a   1.000
_cell.length_b   1.000
_cell.length_c   1.000
_cell.angle_alpha   90.00
_cell.angle_beta   90.00
_cell.angle_gamma   90.00
#
_symmetry.space_group_name_H-M   'P 1'
#
loop_
_entity.id
_entity.type
_entity.pdbx_description
1 polymer ?
#
loop_
_entity_poly.entity_id
_entity_poly.type
_entity_poly.pdbx_seq_one_letter_code
_entity_poly.pdbx_strand_id
1 'polypeptide(L)'
;GKAGGKVSVSENENVRMSGTVRSIAGVDEESGEGDSVVGKHIARLSLWILSVLSVHPAAASEFMTSQGLVTVTNLLFGADQDIAGAAAKCLSLLCALYPSCIPDVLSNEIIPTLVHLLKTSDFRIGRRILQLLDEVMKDPPSPQQQLEQKQEISSRSSAENENSVSDVSEKDMHNLESSEKDEAAREQLRQKKAKARETIEKETRQNAEKLYGLVMSARQSFIESNGVACLLAIIASADSEDQRSAITVLLHILEDRFRPRFRKYCEIESNRALKGVAEGSPGSGDGNGGDASEESIMAPPEIDDSVELQAPPSLNRVWFLGRFGTPGVREVAGKAVARITSFDISLSVRLSQWTALEVLEWLSFLELSRYASSFESARVDGYALLSLPPEDLQFLIPSEKDRTMFKEQLSGLMLESPEEIERDVARIRTSTTFFAQRATGVGKITNSAIRGRSDGAGTGISSGVSDAEIDRLQQLSRAELAANVVGLRSAVERLQEIAALQAKTINSMRYVEVILVCI
;
A
#
# COMPACT_ATOMS: atom_id res chain seq x y z
N GLY A 1 -37.73 8.53 17.52
CA GLY A 1 -39.09 8.75 18.06
C GLY A 1 -40.11 8.43 17.00
N LYS A 2 -41.26 7.85 17.38
CA LYS A 2 -42.36 7.46 16.49
C LYS A 2 -42.87 8.65 15.66
N ALA A 3 -42.81 8.54 14.34
CA ALA A 3 -43.73 9.21 13.42
C ALA A 3 -44.10 8.19 12.35
N GLY A 4 -45.38 7.79 12.33
CA GLY A 4 -45.93 6.88 11.35
C GLY A 4 -46.06 7.58 10.00
N GLY A 5 -45.19 7.20 9.06
CA GLY A 5 -45.38 7.43 7.63
C GLY A 5 -45.33 6.08 6.94
N LYS A 6 -46.42 5.67 6.28
CA LYS A 6 -46.42 4.53 5.36
C LYS A 6 -45.48 4.89 4.20
N VAL A 7 -44.29 4.29 4.18
CA VAL A 7 -43.43 4.30 2.99
C VAL A 7 -43.86 3.11 2.14
N SER A 8 -44.55 3.38 1.04
CA SER A 8 -44.73 2.41 -0.03
C SER A 8 -43.41 2.29 -0.78
N VAL A 9 -42.77 1.12 -0.69
CA VAL A 9 -41.57 0.78 -1.44
C VAL A 9 -42.01 0.43 -2.87
N SER A 10 -41.68 1.27 -3.85
CA SER A 10 -41.73 0.89 -5.27
C SER A 10 -40.36 0.38 -5.72
N GLU A 11 -40.34 -0.79 -6.34
CA GLU A 11 -39.18 -1.64 -6.71
C GLU A 11 -38.22 -1.05 -7.77
N ASN A 12 -38.06 0.27 -7.91
CA ASN A 12 -37.26 0.85 -8.99
C ASN A 12 -36.54 2.16 -8.66
N GLU A 13 -35.99 2.30 -7.45
CA GLU A 13 -35.09 3.42 -7.15
C GLU A 13 -33.62 3.00 -7.26
N ASN A 14 -33.00 3.36 -8.38
CA ASN A 14 -31.57 3.62 -8.40
C ASN A 14 -31.30 4.69 -7.33
N VAL A 15 -30.65 4.28 -6.23
CA VAL A 15 -30.25 5.16 -5.13
C VAL A 15 -29.32 6.24 -5.68
N ARG A 16 -29.86 7.43 -5.97
CA ARG A 16 -29.08 8.56 -6.48
C ARG A 16 -28.23 9.15 -5.35
N MET A 17 -26.91 9.09 -5.51
CA MET A 17 -25.95 9.66 -4.55
C MET A 17 -26.12 11.17 -4.32
N SER A 18 -26.70 11.89 -5.30
CA SER A 18 -26.98 13.32 -5.17
C SER A 18 -27.92 13.69 -4.02
N GLY A 19 -28.84 12.79 -3.62
CA GLY A 19 -29.73 13.01 -2.48
C GLY A 19 -28.99 12.99 -1.14
N THR A 20 -28.07 12.04 -0.99
CA THR A 20 -27.22 11.91 0.22
C THR A 20 -26.31 13.11 0.39
N VAL A 21 -25.66 13.58 -0.69
CA VAL A 21 -24.79 14.77 -0.66
C VAL A 21 -25.55 16.02 -0.21
N ARG A 22 -26.77 16.23 -0.72
CA ARG A 22 -27.59 17.39 -0.35
C ARG A 22 -28.06 17.34 1.11
N SER A 23 -28.33 16.14 1.64
CA SER A 23 -28.67 15.96 3.06
C SER A 23 -27.49 16.28 3.99
N ILE A 24 -26.24 16.11 3.55
CA ILE A 24 -25.06 16.46 4.35
C ILE A 24 -24.84 17.97 4.38
N ALA A 25 -25.11 18.66 3.25
CA ALA A 25 -24.89 20.09 3.12
C ALA A 25 -25.94 20.98 3.83
N GLY A 26 -27.13 20.43 4.13
CA GLY A 26 -28.26 21.19 4.70
C GLY A 26 -28.35 21.21 6.22
N VAL A 27 -27.29 20.85 6.95
CA VAL A 27 -27.26 20.94 8.42
C VAL A 27 -26.85 22.38 8.79
N ASP A 28 -27.78 23.32 8.72
CA ASP A 28 -27.56 24.72 9.11
C ASP A 28 -27.44 24.85 10.65
N GLU A 29 -26.51 25.70 11.10
CA GLU A 29 -26.07 25.88 12.49
C GLU A 29 -27.10 26.54 13.44
N GLU A 30 -28.30 26.90 12.98
CA GLU A 30 -29.25 27.69 13.79
C GLU A 30 -30.15 26.86 14.73
N SER A 31 -30.03 25.53 14.74
CA SER A 31 -30.82 24.66 15.63
C SER A 31 -30.06 24.35 16.93
N GLY A 32 -30.77 24.46 18.08
CA GLY A 32 -30.19 24.40 19.42
C GLY A 32 -29.34 23.15 19.69
N GLU A 33 -28.46 23.26 20.69
CA GLU A 33 -27.35 22.37 21.09
C GLU A 33 -27.64 20.84 21.08
N GLY A 34 -28.91 20.43 21.15
CA GLY A 34 -29.35 19.02 21.04
C GLY A 34 -29.45 18.46 19.61
N ASP A 35 -29.76 19.28 18.59
CA ASP A 35 -29.91 18.82 17.19
C ASP A 35 -28.56 18.55 16.51
N SER A 36 -27.48 19.13 17.07
CA SER A 36 -26.09 18.98 16.65
C SER A 36 -25.60 17.52 16.64
N VAL A 37 -25.98 16.71 17.63
CA VAL A 37 -25.46 15.33 17.76
C VAL A 37 -26.01 14.42 16.66
N VAL A 38 -27.29 14.55 16.34
CA VAL A 38 -27.94 13.74 15.29
C VAL A 38 -27.40 14.12 13.91
N GLY A 39 -27.25 15.42 13.64
CA GLY A 39 -26.66 15.91 12.40
C GLY A 39 -25.25 15.38 12.16
N LYS A 40 -24.39 15.41 13.19
CA LYS A 40 -23.02 14.86 13.12
C LYS A 40 -23.01 13.36 12.83
N HIS A 41 -23.89 12.59 13.47
CA HIS A 41 -23.97 11.15 13.22
C HIS A 41 -24.43 10.83 11.79
N ILE A 42 -25.43 11.56 11.29
CA ILE A 42 -25.92 11.41 9.91
C ILE A 42 -24.82 11.78 8.91
N ALA A 43 -24.09 12.86 9.14
CA ALA A 43 -22.97 13.26 8.28
C ALA A 43 -21.87 12.18 8.22
N ARG A 44 -21.47 11.63 9.39
CA ARG A 44 -20.48 10.54 9.47
C ARG A 44 -20.95 9.28 8.75
N LEU A 45 -22.19 8.86 8.98
CA LEU A 45 -22.76 7.69 8.33
C LEU A 45 -22.83 7.88 6.82
N SER A 46 -23.23 9.08 6.38
CA SER A 46 -23.32 9.41 4.96
C SER A 46 -21.94 9.41 4.29
N LEU A 47 -20.90 9.95 4.93
CA LEU A 47 -19.52 9.87 4.44
C LEU A 47 -19.01 8.42 4.37
N TRP A 48 -19.40 7.58 5.33
CA TRP A 48 -19.06 6.15 5.31
C TRP A 48 -19.75 5.43 4.16
N ILE A 49 -21.05 5.66 3.95
CA ILE A 49 -21.80 5.09 2.82
C ILE A 49 -21.19 5.56 1.50
N LEU A 50 -20.87 6.85 1.36
CA LEU A 50 -20.18 7.39 0.18
C LEU A 50 -18.84 6.71 -0.07
N SER A 51 -18.07 6.41 0.99
CA SER A 51 -16.82 5.65 0.88
C SER A 51 -17.04 4.20 0.40
N VAL A 52 -18.14 3.56 0.79
CA VAL A 52 -18.45 2.21 0.31
C VAL A 52 -18.93 2.26 -1.15
N LEU A 53 -19.77 3.23 -1.49
CA LEU A 53 -20.32 3.40 -2.84
C LEU A 53 -19.27 3.86 -3.84
N SER A 54 -18.22 4.57 -3.41
CA SER A 54 -17.13 4.98 -4.28
C SER A 54 -16.37 3.78 -4.86
N VAL A 55 -16.46 2.59 -4.27
CA VAL A 55 -15.89 1.36 -4.87
C VAL A 55 -16.53 1.05 -6.24
N HIS A 56 -17.76 1.52 -6.50
CA HIS A 56 -18.46 1.29 -7.76
C HIS A 56 -18.21 2.43 -8.77
N PRO A 57 -17.64 2.15 -9.97
CA PRO A 57 -17.24 3.19 -10.93
C PRO A 57 -18.38 4.12 -11.39
N ALA A 58 -19.58 3.56 -11.64
CA ALA A 58 -20.72 4.37 -12.07
C ALA A 58 -21.19 5.33 -10.97
N ALA A 59 -21.12 4.88 -9.71
CA ALA A 59 -21.55 5.68 -8.57
C ALA A 59 -20.51 6.77 -8.30
N ALA A 60 -19.22 6.42 -8.29
CA ALA A 60 -18.13 7.39 -8.19
C ALA A 60 -18.21 8.46 -9.29
N SER A 61 -18.51 8.08 -10.54
CA SER A 61 -18.71 9.02 -11.64
C SER A 61 -19.88 9.97 -11.37
N GLU A 62 -21.04 9.46 -10.93
CA GLU A 62 -22.18 10.32 -10.60
C GLU A 62 -21.81 11.31 -9.48
N PHE A 63 -21.16 10.82 -8.42
CA PHE A 63 -20.70 11.61 -7.29
C PHE A 63 -19.73 12.73 -7.70
N MET A 64 -18.78 12.44 -8.58
CA MET A 64 -17.86 13.43 -9.13
C MET A 64 -18.61 14.50 -9.95
N THR A 65 -19.59 14.09 -10.77
CA THR A 65 -20.40 15.05 -11.56
C THR A 65 -21.37 15.88 -10.74
N SER A 66 -21.80 15.40 -9.56
CA SER A 66 -22.82 16.04 -8.72
C SER A 66 -22.24 17.05 -7.72
N GLN A 67 -21.04 17.59 -7.97
CA GLN A 67 -20.26 18.40 -7.01
C GLN A 67 -20.00 17.69 -5.66
N GLY A 68 -20.14 16.37 -5.58
CA GLY A 68 -19.95 15.63 -4.33
C GLY A 68 -18.55 15.82 -3.77
N LEU A 69 -17.55 15.91 -4.66
CA LEU A 69 -16.16 16.15 -4.29
C LEU A 69 -15.97 17.51 -3.60
N VAL A 70 -16.59 18.57 -4.11
CA VAL A 70 -16.55 19.91 -3.51
C VAL A 70 -17.20 19.86 -2.12
N THR A 71 -18.35 19.20 -1.99
CA THR A 71 -19.02 19.07 -0.69
C THR A 71 -18.16 18.32 0.32
N VAL A 72 -17.57 17.18 -0.04
CA VAL A 72 -16.70 16.43 0.88
C VAL A 72 -15.41 17.20 1.19
N THR A 73 -14.88 17.96 0.23
CA THR A 73 -13.76 18.85 0.46
C THR A 73 -14.12 19.92 1.47
N ASN A 74 -15.28 20.59 1.34
CA ASN A 74 -15.77 21.56 2.32
C ASN A 74 -15.96 20.98 3.72
N LEU A 75 -16.34 19.70 3.84
CA LEU A 75 -16.46 19.02 5.14
C LEU A 75 -15.12 18.80 5.84
N LEU A 76 -13.99 18.82 5.13
CA LEU A 76 -12.68 18.85 5.77
C LEU A 76 -12.42 20.15 6.51
N PHE A 77 -13.03 21.26 6.07
CA PHE A 77 -12.87 22.58 6.68
C PHE A 77 -13.83 22.82 7.85
N GLY A 78 -14.73 21.87 8.13
CA GLY A 78 -15.68 21.97 9.23
C GLY A 78 -14.99 21.99 10.60
N ALA A 79 -15.64 22.61 11.59
CA ALA A 79 -15.15 22.65 12.97
C ALA A 79 -15.11 21.26 13.64
N ASP A 80 -15.89 20.30 13.13
CA ASP A 80 -15.98 18.95 13.70
C ASP A 80 -14.88 18.03 13.16
N GLN A 81 -13.94 17.72 14.04
CA GLN A 81 -12.78 16.88 13.79
C GLN A 81 -13.15 15.44 13.36
N ASP A 82 -14.23 14.87 13.89
CA ASP A 82 -14.67 13.52 13.51
C ASP A 82 -15.22 13.48 12.07
N ILE A 83 -15.95 14.54 11.68
CA ILE A 83 -16.45 14.71 10.31
C ILE A 83 -15.29 14.94 9.36
N ALA A 84 -14.35 15.83 9.71
CA ALA A 84 -13.15 16.06 8.91
C ALA A 84 -12.34 14.75 8.72
N GLY A 85 -12.17 13.96 9.78
CA GLY A 85 -11.54 12.66 9.68
C GLY A 85 -12.29 11.67 8.78
N ALA A 86 -13.62 11.68 8.78
CA ALA A 86 -14.41 10.83 7.87
C ALA A 86 -14.32 11.30 6.42
N ALA A 87 -14.32 12.63 6.19
CA ALA A 87 -14.15 13.24 4.89
C ALA A 87 -12.76 12.94 4.30
N ALA A 88 -11.70 13.04 5.12
CA ALA A 88 -10.33 12.71 4.72
C ALA A 88 -10.22 11.25 4.25
N LYS A 89 -10.86 10.32 4.97
CA LYS A 89 -10.89 8.90 4.59
C LYS A 89 -11.64 8.69 3.27
N CYS A 90 -12.78 9.34 3.09
CA CYS A 90 -13.57 9.26 1.86
C CYS A 90 -12.77 9.77 0.66
N LEU A 91 -12.11 10.92 0.80
CA LEU A 91 -11.26 11.49 -0.24
C LEU A 91 -10.02 10.64 -0.53
N SER A 92 -9.38 10.08 0.50
CA SER A 92 -8.22 9.19 0.31
C SER A 92 -8.62 7.98 -0.53
N LEU A 93 -9.76 7.36 -0.23
CA LEU A 93 -10.27 6.22 -1.00
C LEU A 93 -10.66 6.61 -2.43
N LEU A 94 -11.29 7.78 -2.62
CA LEU A 94 -11.62 8.29 -3.96
C LEU A 94 -10.36 8.54 -4.79
N CYS A 95 -9.34 9.19 -4.23
CA CYS A 95 -8.06 9.43 -4.91
C CYS A 95 -7.33 8.12 -5.25
N ALA A 96 -7.35 7.14 -4.34
CA ALA A 96 -6.73 5.84 -4.56
C ALA A 96 -7.40 5.06 -5.70
N LEU A 97 -8.74 5.07 -5.77
CA LEU A 97 -9.50 4.32 -6.76
C LEU A 97 -9.63 5.06 -8.11
N TYR A 98 -9.70 6.38 -8.09
CA TYR A 98 -9.91 7.21 -9.27
C TYR A 98 -8.90 8.35 -9.32
N PRO A 99 -7.67 8.11 -9.81
CA PRO A 99 -6.64 9.15 -9.92
C PRO A 99 -7.09 10.38 -10.74
N SER A 100 -8.13 10.24 -11.57
CA SER A 100 -8.76 11.34 -12.31
C SER A 100 -9.38 12.42 -11.42
N CYS A 101 -9.72 12.14 -10.15
CA CYS A 101 -10.27 13.14 -9.24
C CYS A 101 -9.20 13.96 -8.51
N ILE A 102 -7.93 13.53 -8.53
CA ILE A 102 -6.83 14.22 -7.84
C ILE A 102 -6.70 15.70 -8.27
N PRO A 103 -6.80 16.06 -9.57
CA PRO A 103 -6.79 17.47 -9.99
C PRO A 103 -7.86 18.32 -9.31
N ASP A 104 -9.08 17.79 -9.23
CA ASP A 104 -10.23 18.50 -8.67
C ASP A 104 -10.14 18.60 -7.14
N VAL A 105 -9.54 17.59 -6.48
CA VAL A 105 -9.20 17.65 -5.05
C VAL A 105 -8.14 18.72 -4.79
N LEU A 106 -7.10 18.77 -5.63
CA LEU A 106 -5.98 19.71 -5.50
C LEU A 106 -6.36 21.15 -5.84
N SER A 107 -7.31 21.37 -6.75
CA SER A 107 -7.72 22.72 -7.17
C SER A 107 -8.42 23.53 -6.09
N ASN A 108 -8.88 22.89 -5.01
CA ASN A 108 -9.65 23.52 -3.93
C ASN A 108 -8.77 23.99 -2.75
N GLU A 109 -7.49 24.32 -2.99
CA GLU A 109 -6.55 24.77 -1.94
C GLU A 109 -6.50 23.84 -0.71
N ILE A 110 -6.69 22.54 -0.94
CA ILE A 110 -6.84 21.56 0.13
C ILE A 110 -5.54 21.38 0.93
N ILE A 111 -4.38 21.61 0.30
CA ILE A 111 -3.07 21.31 0.88
C ILE A 111 -2.77 22.15 2.13
N PRO A 112 -2.88 23.50 2.12
CA PRO A 112 -2.77 24.31 3.33
C PRO A 112 -3.70 23.84 4.47
N THR A 113 -4.92 23.42 4.14
CA THR A 113 -5.90 22.93 5.11
C THR A 113 -5.50 21.60 5.70
N LEU A 114 -5.04 20.64 4.89
CA LEU A 114 -4.53 19.36 5.37
C LEU A 114 -3.31 19.59 6.29
N VAL A 115 -2.44 20.55 5.96
CA VAL A 115 -1.31 20.92 6.83
C VAL A 115 -1.78 21.57 8.12
N HIS A 116 -2.80 22.43 8.07
CA HIS A 116 -3.38 23.03 9.27
C HIS A 116 -4.00 21.96 10.17
N LEU A 117 -4.79 21.06 9.59
CA LEU A 117 -5.39 19.94 10.32
C LEU A 117 -4.31 19.03 10.91
N LEU A 118 -3.22 18.72 10.21
CA LEU A 118 -2.10 17.95 10.79
C LEU A 118 -1.50 18.61 12.05
N LYS A 119 -1.56 19.94 12.18
CA LYS A 119 -1.06 20.67 13.36
C LYS A 119 -2.05 20.62 14.53
N THR A 120 -3.34 20.63 14.23
CA THR A 120 -4.41 20.84 15.24
C THR A 120 -5.18 19.57 15.58
N SER A 121 -5.09 18.53 14.77
CA SER A 121 -5.95 17.36 14.87
C SER A 121 -5.41 16.29 15.81
N ASP A 122 -6.35 15.51 16.33
CA ASP A 122 -6.09 14.25 17.04
C ASP A 122 -5.30 13.30 16.12
N PHE A 123 -4.39 12.50 16.69
CA PHE A 123 -3.58 11.51 15.99
C PHE A 123 -4.39 10.65 15.01
N ARG A 124 -5.63 10.27 15.36
CA ARG A 124 -6.52 9.46 14.51
C ARG A 124 -6.87 10.14 13.19
N ILE A 125 -7.02 11.45 13.23
CA ILE A 125 -7.36 12.29 12.07
C ILE A 125 -6.08 12.60 11.31
N GLY A 126 -4.99 12.91 12.02
CA GLY A 126 -3.66 13.06 11.46
C GLY A 126 -3.29 11.90 10.54
N ARG A 127 -3.50 10.65 11.01
CA ARG A 127 -3.28 9.46 10.19
C ARG A 127 -4.09 9.43 8.89
N ARG A 128 -5.37 9.77 8.95
CA ARG A 128 -6.24 9.79 7.74
C ARG A 128 -5.85 10.90 6.78
N ILE A 129 -5.38 12.02 7.30
CA ILE A 129 -4.82 13.10 6.50
C ILE A 129 -3.52 12.67 5.85
N LEU A 130 -2.64 11.98 6.57
CA LEU A 130 -1.40 11.42 6.00
C LEU A 130 -1.70 10.42 4.89
N GLN A 131 -2.72 9.57 5.05
CA GLN A 131 -3.18 8.66 4.00
C GLN A 131 -3.70 9.43 2.77
N LEU A 132 -4.50 10.49 2.97
CA LEU A 132 -4.94 11.34 1.88
C LEU A 132 -3.77 12.03 1.17
N LEU A 133 -2.80 12.57 1.93
CA LEU A 133 -1.61 13.20 1.39
C LEU A 133 -0.74 12.20 0.62
N ASP A 134 -0.58 10.97 1.12
CA ASP A 134 0.14 9.90 0.43
C ASP A 134 -0.51 9.62 -0.94
N GLU A 135 -1.84 9.44 -0.98
CA GLU A 135 -2.54 9.18 -2.25
C GLU A 135 -2.48 10.36 -3.23
N VAL A 136 -2.61 11.59 -2.71
CA VAL A 136 -2.59 12.80 -3.55
C VAL A 136 -1.18 13.15 -4.03
N MET A 137 -0.15 12.81 -3.25
CA MET A 137 1.24 13.09 -3.57
C MET A 137 1.93 11.95 -4.30
N LYS A 138 1.33 10.77 -4.46
CA LYS A 138 1.89 9.71 -5.30
C LYS A 138 2.11 10.21 -6.72
N ASP A 139 3.20 9.75 -7.33
CA ASP A 139 3.44 10.00 -8.76
C ASP A 139 2.23 9.46 -9.53
N PRO A 140 1.64 10.27 -10.44
CA PRO A 140 0.51 9.80 -11.21
C PRO A 140 0.89 8.55 -12.03
N PRO A 141 -0.03 7.59 -12.21
CA PRO A 141 0.25 6.40 -13.00
C PRO A 141 0.72 6.80 -14.39
N SER A 142 1.69 6.06 -14.92
CA SER A 142 2.29 6.37 -16.22
C SER A 142 1.21 6.40 -17.31
N PRO A 143 1.38 7.17 -18.40
CA PRO A 143 0.40 7.18 -19.50
C PRO A 143 0.08 5.77 -20.03
N GLN A 144 1.04 4.85 -19.99
CA GLN A 144 0.87 3.45 -20.37
C GLN A 144 -0.05 2.70 -19.41
N GLN A 145 0.14 2.85 -18.09
CA GLN A 145 -0.73 2.25 -17.08
C GLN A 145 -2.17 2.76 -17.20
N GLN A 146 -2.36 4.07 -17.45
CA GLN A 146 -3.68 4.64 -17.67
C GLN A 146 -4.36 4.10 -18.94
N LEU A 147 -3.57 3.88 -20.00
CA LEU A 147 -4.07 3.30 -21.25
C LEU A 147 -4.46 1.82 -21.06
N GLU A 148 -3.65 1.04 -20.35
CA GLU A 148 -3.94 -0.35 -20.02
C GLU A 148 -5.22 -0.46 -19.18
N GLN A 149 -5.38 0.38 -18.16
CA GLN A 149 -6.58 0.40 -17.32
C GLN A 149 -7.84 0.76 -18.12
N LYS A 150 -7.75 1.74 -19.03
CA LYS A 150 -8.86 2.06 -19.96
C LYS A 150 -9.15 0.93 -20.93
N GLN A 151 -8.13 0.24 -21.43
CA GLN A 151 -8.30 -0.91 -22.31
C GLN A 151 -8.96 -2.07 -21.57
N GLU A 152 -8.62 -2.31 -20.31
CA GLU A 152 -9.23 -3.35 -19.48
C GLU A 152 -10.71 -3.06 -19.17
N ILE A 153 -11.05 -1.81 -18.89
CA ILE A 153 -12.46 -1.40 -18.69
C ILE A 153 -13.25 -1.55 -20.00
N SER A 154 -12.66 -1.17 -21.13
CA SER A 154 -13.29 -1.26 -22.46
C SER A 154 -13.43 -2.71 -22.96
N SER A 155 -12.46 -3.58 -22.66
CA SER A 155 -12.55 -5.00 -23.01
C SER A 155 -13.60 -5.72 -22.16
N ARG A 156 -13.74 -5.36 -20.88
CA ARG A 156 -14.81 -5.88 -20.01
C ARG A 156 -16.21 -5.47 -20.50
N SER A 157 -16.42 -4.21 -20.86
CA SER A 157 -17.73 -3.76 -21.38
C SER A 157 -18.06 -4.34 -22.75
N SER A 158 -17.05 -4.62 -23.58
CA SER A 158 -17.23 -5.30 -24.87
C SER A 158 -17.60 -6.78 -24.70
N ALA A 159 -16.94 -7.49 -23.76
CA ALA A 159 -17.24 -8.91 -23.47
C ALA A 159 -18.65 -9.12 -22.89
N GLU A 160 -19.17 -8.15 -22.12
CA GLU A 160 -20.55 -8.19 -21.62
C GLU A 160 -21.59 -8.00 -22.75
N ASN A 161 -21.24 -7.27 -23.82
CA ASN A 161 -22.11 -7.09 -24.98
C ASN A 161 -22.04 -8.28 -25.97
N GLU A 162 -20.89 -8.92 -26.15
CA GLU A 162 -20.75 -10.06 -27.07
C GLU A 162 -21.54 -11.30 -26.61
N ASN A 163 -21.74 -11.48 -25.30
CA ASN A 163 -22.60 -12.53 -24.75
C ASN A 163 -24.11 -12.33 -25.03
N SER A 164 -24.52 -11.17 -25.56
CA SER A 164 -25.92 -10.90 -25.96
C SER A 164 -26.16 -11.04 -27.46
N VAL A 165 -25.11 -11.28 -28.26
CA VAL A 165 -25.17 -11.29 -29.74
C VAL A 165 -24.91 -12.69 -30.33
N SER A 166 -24.60 -13.70 -29.51
CA SER A 166 -24.32 -15.07 -29.98
C SER A 166 -25.52 -15.85 -30.53
N ASP A 167 -26.73 -15.28 -30.57
CA ASP A 167 -27.93 -15.92 -31.14
C ASP A 167 -28.28 -15.45 -32.57
N VAL A 168 -27.47 -14.57 -33.19
CA VAL A 168 -27.66 -14.18 -34.59
C VAL A 168 -26.74 -15.00 -35.51
N SER A 169 -27.28 -16.14 -35.94
CA SER A 169 -27.09 -16.75 -37.27
C SER A 169 -25.65 -17.06 -37.71
N GLU A 170 -25.18 -18.27 -37.36
CA GLU A 170 -24.17 -19.05 -38.11
C GLU A 170 -24.58 -19.34 -39.58
N LYS A 171 -25.76 -18.89 -40.03
CA LYS A 171 -26.33 -19.22 -41.34
C LYS A 171 -25.90 -18.29 -42.47
N ASP A 172 -25.26 -17.16 -42.16
CA ASP A 172 -24.83 -16.18 -43.17
C ASP A 172 -23.33 -16.29 -43.55
N MET A 173 -22.62 -17.28 -42.99
CA MET A 173 -21.17 -17.40 -43.14
C MET A 173 -20.70 -18.08 -44.44
N HIS A 174 -21.63 -18.52 -45.31
CA HIS A 174 -21.30 -19.30 -46.50
C HIS A 174 -21.34 -18.54 -47.84
N ASN A 175 -21.40 -17.20 -47.85
CA ASN A 175 -21.56 -16.46 -49.10
C ASN A 175 -20.61 -15.25 -49.30
N LEU A 176 -19.33 -15.38 -48.91
CA LEU A 176 -18.32 -14.33 -49.08
C LEU A 176 -17.00 -14.88 -49.63
N GLU A 177 -17.04 -15.42 -50.85
CA GLU A 177 -15.88 -15.49 -51.75
C GLU A 177 -16.12 -14.54 -52.93
N SER A 178 -16.03 -13.22 -52.69
CA SER A 178 -15.59 -12.21 -53.69
C SER A 178 -15.83 -10.80 -53.16
N SER A 179 -14.83 -10.12 -52.60
CA SER A 179 -14.90 -8.66 -52.48
C SER A 179 -13.55 -8.05 -52.07
N GLU A 180 -12.71 -7.67 -53.04
CA GLU A 180 -11.61 -6.71 -52.81
C GLU A 180 -12.11 -5.40 -52.19
N LYS A 181 -13.40 -5.07 -52.35
CA LYS A 181 -14.04 -3.92 -51.70
C LYS A 181 -14.13 -4.09 -50.17
N ASP A 182 -14.23 -5.32 -49.68
CA ASP A 182 -14.30 -5.60 -48.23
C ASP A 182 -12.92 -5.44 -47.59
N GLU A 183 -11.84 -5.70 -48.34
CA GLU A 183 -10.48 -5.47 -47.87
C GLU A 183 -10.15 -3.98 -47.76
N ALA A 184 -10.55 -3.17 -48.75
CA ALA A 184 -10.42 -1.71 -48.68
C ALA A 184 -11.21 -1.11 -47.50
N ALA A 185 -12.43 -1.60 -47.24
CA ALA A 185 -13.24 -1.16 -46.09
C ALA A 185 -12.61 -1.55 -44.74
N ARG A 186 -12.03 -2.76 -44.64
CA ARG A 186 -11.29 -3.21 -43.45
C ARG A 186 -10.05 -2.35 -43.21
N GLU A 187 -9.33 -1.97 -44.25
CA GLU A 187 -8.15 -1.13 -44.14
C GLU A 187 -8.50 0.31 -43.72
N GLN A 188 -9.57 0.89 -44.27
CA GLN A 188 -10.10 2.18 -43.79
C GLN A 188 -10.51 2.13 -42.32
N LEU A 189 -11.13 1.03 -41.88
CA LEU A 189 -11.49 0.84 -40.48
C LEU A 189 -10.24 0.71 -39.58
N ARG A 190 -9.19 0.01 -40.04
CA ARG A 190 -7.89 -0.08 -39.32
C ARG A 190 -7.24 1.29 -39.19
N GLN A 191 -7.18 2.08 -40.27
CA GLN A 191 -6.64 3.43 -40.25
C GLN A 191 -7.44 4.36 -39.33
N LYS A 192 -8.78 4.28 -39.36
CA LYS A 192 -9.64 5.06 -38.45
C LYS A 192 -9.42 4.66 -36.98
N LYS A 193 -9.27 3.37 -36.68
CA LYS A 193 -8.94 2.88 -35.33
C LYS A 193 -7.55 3.33 -34.88
N ALA A 194 -6.55 3.29 -35.76
CA ALA A 194 -5.19 3.76 -35.47
C ALA A 194 -5.16 5.26 -35.14
N LYS A 195 -5.82 6.09 -35.96
CA LYS A 195 -5.94 7.53 -35.71
C LYS A 195 -6.68 7.85 -34.41
N ALA A 196 -7.74 7.09 -34.08
CA ALA A 196 -8.44 7.24 -32.81
C ALA A 196 -7.55 6.88 -31.61
N ARG A 197 -6.74 5.81 -31.72
CA ARG A 197 -5.76 5.43 -30.68
C ARG A 197 -4.71 6.50 -30.47
N GLU A 198 -4.12 7.04 -31.54
CA GLU A 198 -3.13 8.13 -31.46
C GLU A 198 -3.72 9.39 -30.80
N THR A 199 -4.98 9.73 -31.11
CA THR A 199 -5.68 10.86 -30.48
C THR A 199 -5.86 10.63 -28.98
N ILE A 200 -6.32 9.44 -28.58
CA ILE A 200 -6.49 9.07 -27.17
C ILE A 200 -5.15 9.08 -26.44
N GLU A 201 -4.08 8.53 -27.04
CA GLU A 201 -2.75 8.50 -26.44
C GLU A 201 -2.22 9.92 -26.20
N LYS A 202 -2.36 10.81 -27.18
CA LYS A 202 -1.97 12.23 -27.05
C LYS A 202 -2.73 12.94 -25.94
N GLU A 203 -4.05 12.73 -25.82
CA GLU A 203 -4.86 13.29 -24.74
C GLU A 203 -4.46 12.72 -23.37
N THR A 204 -4.24 11.40 -23.26
CA THR A 204 -3.80 10.77 -22.00
C THR A 204 -2.44 11.29 -21.55
N ARG A 205 -1.50 11.47 -22.49
CA ARG A 205 -0.19 12.06 -22.20
C ARG A 205 -0.31 13.50 -21.71
N GLN A 206 -1.11 14.33 -22.39
CA GLN A 206 -1.34 15.71 -21.98
C GLN A 206 -2.00 15.80 -20.58
N ASN A 207 -2.93 14.91 -20.27
CA ASN A 207 -3.56 14.84 -18.95
C ASN A 207 -2.58 14.39 -17.87
N ALA A 208 -1.71 13.42 -18.16
CA ALA A 208 -0.65 13.00 -17.24
C ALA A 208 0.35 14.14 -16.96
N GLU A 209 0.74 14.92 -17.98
CA GLU A 209 1.61 16.09 -17.81
C GLU A 209 0.95 17.18 -16.94
N LYS A 210 -0.35 17.46 -17.16
CA LYS A 210 -1.11 18.40 -16.31
C LYS A 210 -1.21 17.90 -14.87
N LEU A 211 -1.52 16.62 -14.66
CA LEU A 211 -1.62 16.02 -13.34
C LEU A 211 -0.28 16.06 -12.60
N TYR A 212 0.81 15.73 -13.29
CA TYR A 212 2.16 15.87 -12.74
C TYR A 212 2.47 17.31 -12.33
N GLY A 213 2.13 18.30 -13.16
CA GLY A 213 2.27 19.71 -12.81
C GLY A 213 1.49 20.11 -11.55
N LEU A 214 0.27 19.59 -11.38
CA LEU A 214 -0.55 19.83 -10.19
C LEU A 214 0.02 19.16 -8.94
N VAL A 215 0.46 17.91 -9.04
CA VAL A 215 1.11 17.19 -7.93
C VAL A 215 2.38 17.94 -7.50
N MET A 216 3.17 18.44 -8.44
CA MET A 216 4.36 19.25 -8.14
C MET A 216 4.02 20.57 -7.46
N SER A 217 2.98 21.26 -7.93
CA SER A 217 2.46 22.47 -7.28
C SER A 217 1.98 22.16 -5.86
N ALA A 218 1.28 21.05 -5.65
CA ALA A 218 0.80 20.60 -4.34
C ALA A 218 1.95 20.27 -3.39
N ARG A 219 2.98 19.55 -3.85
CA ARG A 219 4.21 19.27 -3.08
C ARG A 219 4.89 20.57 -2.66
N GLN A 220 5.01 21.54 -3.57
CA GLN A 220 5.61 22.84 -3.28
C GLN A 220 4.76 23.65 -2.27
N SER A 221 3.43 23.68 -2.44
CA SER A 221 2.50 24.30 -1.50
C SER A 221 2.56 23.68 -0.11
N PHE A 222 2.73 22.35 -0.03
CA PHE A 222 2.90 21.64 1.24
C PHE A 222 4.19 22.06 1.96
N ILE A 223 5.29 22.21 1.21
CA ILE A 223 6.57 22.71 1.75
C ILE A 223 6.40 24.14 2.26
N GLU A 224 5.78 25.02 1.47
CA GLU A 224 5.54 26.43 1.84
C GLU A 224 4.62 26.59 3.05
N SER A 225 3.67 25.67 3.23
CA SER A 225 2.73 25.66 4.36
C SER A 225 3.34 25.14 5.68
N ASN A 226 4.66 24.90 5.69
CA ASN A 226 5.39 24.28 6.79
C ASN A 226 4.98 22.81 7.06
N GLY A 227 4.49 22.11 6.03
CA GLY A 227 4.06 20.72 6.14
C GLY A 227 5.21 19.76 6.49
N VAL A 228 6.42 20.03 5.98
CA VAL A 228 7.62 19.22 6.29
C VAL A 228 7.93 19.24 7.78
N ALA A 229 7.82 20.39 8.44
CA ALA A 229 8.04 20.47 9.89
C ALA A 229 6.98 19.67 10.67
N CYS A 230 5.72 19.67 10.20
CA CYS A 230 4.68 18.83 10.80
C CYS A 230 5.00 17.34 10.66
N LEU A 231 5.43 16.89 9.47
CA LEU A 231 5.83 15.50 9.27
C LEU A 231 6.99 15.10 10.20
N LEU A 232 8.01 15.94 10.31
CA LEU A 232 9.14 15.68 11.21
C LEU A 232 8.71 15.63 12.68
N ALA A 233 7.77 16.49 13.09
CA ALA A 233 7.20 16.45 14.43
C ALA A 233 6.45 15.13 14.67
N ILE A 234 5.60 14.70 13.73
CA ILE A 234 4.88 13.41 13.80
C ILE A 234 5.87 12.24 13.86
N ILE A 235 6.92 12.24 13.04
CA ILE A 235 7.94 11.19 13.06
C ILE A 235 8.65 11.13 14.42
N ALA A 236 8.86 12.28 15.07
CA ALA A 236 9.50 12.34 16.38
C ALA A 236 8.58 11.97 17.54
N SER A 237 7.25 12.12 17.42
CA SER A 237 6.31 11.98 18.53
C SER A 237 5.34 10.80 18.43
N ALA A 238 5.03 10.30 17.24
CA ALA A 238 3.93 9.37 17.03
C ALA A 238 4.33 7.89 17.16
N ASP A 239 3.34 7.00 17.19
CA ASP A 239 3.54 5.55 17.18
C ASP A 239 4.08 5.07 15.82
N SER A 240 4.61 3.83 15.78
CA SER A 240 5.34 3.28 14.63
C SER A 240 4.57 3.35 13.30
N GLU A 241 3.23 3.29 13.32
CA GLU A 241 2.42 3.27 12.10
C GLU A 241 2.20 4.68 11.50
N ASP A 242 2.00 5.68 12.34
CA ASP A 242 1.90 7.08 11.93
C ASP A 242 3.26 7.62 11.48
N GLN A 243 4.33 7.18 12.15
CA GLN A 243 5.71 7.42 11.71
C GLN A 243 5.93 6.89 10.30
N ARG A 244 5.56 5.63 10.01
CA ARG A 244 5.69 5.05 8.66
C ARG A 244 4.94 5.88 7.62
N SER A 245 3.68 6.23 7.90
CA SER A 245 2.87 7.04 6.98
C SER A 245 3.50 8.42 6.73
N ALA A 246 3.98 9.08 7.78
CA ALA A 246 4.65 10.37 7.67
C ALA A 246 5.99 10.29 6.91
N ILE A 247 6.77 9.22 7.12
CA ILE A 247 7.99 8.93 6.37
C ILE A 247 7.65 8.71 4.90
N THR A 248 6.61 7.93 4.59
CA THR A 248 6.20 7.67 3.20
C THR A 248 5.81 8.97 2.50
N VAL A 249 5.01 9.83 3.12
CA VAL A 249 4.66 11.15 2.55
C VAL A 249 5.91 12.01 2.37
N LEU A 250 6.81 12.02 3.35
CA LEU A 250 8.08 12.76 3.27
C LEU A 250 8.93 12.25 2.10
N LEU A 251 9.02 10.93 1.89
CA LEU A 251 9.74 10.34 0.77
C LEU A 251 9.15 10.77 -0.56
N HIS A 252 7.82 10.77 -0.74
CA HIS A 252 7.19 11.26 -1.98
C HIS A 252 7.50 12.74 -2.25
N ILE A 253 7.54 13.58 -1.21
CA ILE A 253 7.91 15.00 -1.34
C ILE A 253 9.38 15.17 -1.73
N LEU A 254 10.27 14.36 -1.15
CA LEU A 254 11.71 14.46 -1.36
C LEU A 254 12.16 13.77 -2.65
N GLU A 255 11.47 12.72 -3.11
CA GLU A 255 11.90 11.89 -4.24
C GLU A 255 12.21 12.74 -5.47
N ASP A 256 11.43 13.78 -5.78
CA ASP A 256 11.67 14.61 -6.96
C ASP A 256 12.82 15.61 -6.84
N ARG A 257 13.10 16.13 -5.64
CA ARG A 257 14.28 17.00 -5.45
C ARG A 257 15.56 16.20 -5.45
N PHE A 258 15.52 14.98 -4.93
CA PHE A 258 16.69 14.13 -4.81
C PHE A 258 16.88 13.21 -6.02
N ARG A 259 15.84 12.87 -6.79
CA ARG A 259 15.91 12.01 -7.99
C ARG A 259 17.02 12.41 -8.96
N PRO A 260 17.14 13.68 -9.37
CA PRO A 260 18.17 14.07 -10.33
C PRO A 260 19.58 13.95 -9.74
N ARG A 261 19.75 14.26 -8.46
CA ARG A 261 21.02 14.16 -7.75
C ARG A 261 21.41 12.70 -7.48
N PHE A 262 20.43 11.87 -7.13
CA PHE A 262 20.57 10.44 -6.94
C PHE A 262 20.87 9.73 -8.26
N ARG A 263 20.15 10.02 -9.35
CA ARG A 263 20.46 9.51 -10.69
C ARG A 263 21.89 9.87 -11.09
N LYS A 264 22.31 11.11 -10.86
CA LYS A 264 23.68 11.55 -11.12
C LYS A 264 24.72 10.84 -10.24
N TYR A 265 24.41 10.57 -8.97
CA TYR A 265 25.27 9.79 -8.08
C TYR A 265 25.41 8.33 -8.55
N CYS A 266 24.30 7.68 -8.92
CA CYS A 266 24.31 6.33 -9.49
C CYS A 266 25.07 6.27 -10.83
N GLU A 267 24.93 7.28 -11.69
CA GLU A 267 25.73 7.40 -12.92
C GLU A 267 27.22 7.55 -12.61
N ILE A 268 27.59 8.34 -11.60
CA ILE A 268 28.98 8.50 -11.16
C ILE A 268 29.55 7.18 -10.65
N GLU A 269 28.82 6.46 -9.78
CA GLU A 269 29.32 5.20 -9.24
C GLU A 269 29.30 4.04 -10.25
N SER A 270 28.32 4.01 -11.15
CA SER A 270 28.33 3.08 -12.29
C SER A 270 29.55 3.33 -13.19
N ASN A 271 29.88 4.59 -13.48
CA ASN A 271 31.05 4.94 -14.26
C ASN A 271 32.36 4.62 -13.51
N ARG A 272 32.36 4.74 -12.18
CA ARG A 272 33.51 4.40 -11.33
C ARG A 272 33.76 2.89 -11.29
N ALA A 273 32.69 2.09 -11.18
CA ALA A 273 32.76 0.64 -11.24
C ALA A 273 33.26 0.16 -12.61
N LEU A 274 32.77 0.75 -13.70
CA LEU A 274 33.24 0.44 -15.06
C LEU A 274 34.71 0.83 -15.29
N LYS A 275 35.16 1.92 -14.67
CA LYS A 275 36.55 2.37 -14.77
C LYS A 275 37.51 1.52 -13.90
N GLY A 276 37.05 1.07 -12.74
CA GLY A 276 37.80 0.18 -11.86
C GLY A 276 38.06 -1.21 -12.47
N VAL A 277 37.19 -1.68 -13.35
CA VAL A 277 37.38 -2.94 -14.10
C VAL A 277 38.41 -2.78 -15.24
N ALA A 278 38.59 -1.57 -15.78
CA ALA A 278 39.52 -1.32 -16.88
C ALA A 278 40.99 -1.13 -16.43
N GLU A 279 41.24 -0.78 -15.17
CA GLU A 279 42.59 -0.44 -14.67
C GLU A 279 43.22 -1.54 -13.79
N GLY A 280 42.53 -2.67 -13.59
CA GLY A 280 42.98 -3.78 -12.75
C GLY A 280 43.67 -4.92 -13.50
N SER A 281 44.83 -4.68 -14.13
CA SER A 281 45.76 -5.76 -14.48
C SER A 281 47.21 -5.26 -14.41
N PRO A 282 47.90 -5.36 -13.26
CA PRO A 282 49.33 -5.11 -13.19
C PRO A 282 50.08 -6.34 -13.70
N GLY A 283 50.85 -6.15 -14.77
CA GLY A 283 51.81 -7.12 -15.26
C GLY A 283 52.84 -7.46 -14.19
N SER A 284 52.99 -8.76 -13.95
CA SER A 284 54.08 -9.35 -13.17
C SER A 284 55.41 -9.03 -13.86
N GLY A 285 56.23 -8.20 -13.23
CA GLY A 285 57.63 -7.99 -13.58
C GLY A 285 58.50 -8.39 -12.40
N ASP A 286 59.16 -9.54 -12.52
CA ASP A 286 60.16 -10.06 -11.61
C ASP A 286 61.35 -9.08 -11.46
N GLY A 287 61.85 -8.93 -10.23
CA GLY A 287 63.04 -8.13 -9.95
C GLY A 287 63.57 -8.38 -8.54
N ASN A 288 64.53 -9.30 -8.45
CA ASN A 288 65.15 -9.87 -7.25
C ASN A 288 66.41 -9.10 -6.80
N GLY A 289 66.75 -9.20 -5.51
CA GLY A 289 68.05 -8.87 -4.89
C GLY A 289 68.07 -7.55 -4.13
N GLY A 290 68.58 -7.42 -2.90
CA GLY A 290 69.33 -8.31 -2.01
C GLY A 290 69.93 -7.47 -0.86
N ASP A 291 70.39 -8.16 0.20
CA ASP A 291 71.26 -7.74 1.32
C ASP A 291 70.70 -6.77 2.39
N ALA A 292 70.59 -7.07 3.69
CA ALA A 292 71.41 -7.75 4.71
C ALA A 292 72.35 -6.82 5.53
N SER A 293 71.98 -6.58 6.81
CA SER A 293 72.82 -6.31 8.00
C SER A 293 71.88 -5.93 9.18
N GLU A 294 71.70 -6.72 10.25
CA GLU A 294 72.49 -6.75 11.52
C GLU A 294 72.75 -5.34 12.09
N GLU A 295 72.46 -4.93 13.33
CA GLU A 295 72.67 -5.47 14.70
C GLU A 295 71.99 -4.44 15.68
N SER A 296 71.30 -4.77 16.80
CA SER A 296 71.81 -4.97 18.18
C SER A 296 71.15 -4.02 19.23
N ILE A 297 70.48 -4.63 20.21
CA ILE A 297 70.41 -4.39 21.67
C ILE A 297 70.33 -2.94 22.26
N MET A 298 69.23 -2.66 23.00
CA MET A 298 69.15 -2.31 24.45
C MET A 298 68.01 -1.30 24.77
N ALA A 299 67.23 -1.57 25.82
CA ALA A 299 66.11 -0.75 26.33
C ALA A 299 66.56 0.18 27.50
N PRO A 300 65.62 0.89 28.18
CA PRO A 300 64.95 2.16 27.86
C PRO A 300 65.49 3.33 28.76
N PRO A 301 65.03 4.61 28.68
CA PRO A 301 63.80 5.03 29.39
C PRO A 301 63.05 6.29 28.85
N GLU A 302 61.88 6.55 29.46
CA GLU A 302 61.19 7.84 29.66
C GLU A 302 60.43 8.56 28.50
N ILE A 303 59.10 8.45 28.59
CA ILE A 303 58.04 9.47 28.50
C ILE A 303 58.40 10.80 27.80
N ASP A 304 57.77 11.02 26.64
CA ASP A 304 57.27 12.35 26.25
C ASP A 304 55.93 12.20 25.50
N ASP A 305 54.96 12.98 25.96
CA ASP A 305 53.61 13.12 25.43
C ASP A 305 53.66 14.04 24.21
N SER A 306 53.35 13.54 23.00
CA SER A 306 52.75 14.30 21.87
C SER A 306 52.89 13.55 20.55
N VAL A 307 51.97 12.64 20.23
CA VAL A 307 51.67 12.30 18.84
C VAL A 307 50.15 12.29 18.66
N GLU A 308 49.69 13.36 18.06
CA GLU A 308 48.34 13.62 17.57
C GLU A 308 47.94 12.51 16.58
N LEU A 309 47.10 11.57 17.03
CA LEU A 309 46.45 10.61 16.15
C LEU A 309 45.49 11.37 15.21
N GLN A 310 45.89 11.47 13.95
CA GLN A 310 45.01 11.87 12.86
C GLN A 310 43.78 10.96 12.82
N ALA A 311 42.63 11.53 13.16
CA ALA A 311 41.33 10.93 12.91
C ALA A 311 41.08 10.79 11.39
N PRO A 312 40.35 9.76 10.93
CA PRO A 312 40.03 9.57 9.52
C PRO A 312 39.15 10.71 8.98
N PRO A 313 39.23 11.03 7.67
CA PRO A 313 38.60 12.20 7.06
C PRO A 313 37.08 12.05 6.81
N SER A 314 36.34 11.39 7.72
CA SER A 314 34.88 11.22 7.62
C SER A 314 34.07 12.25 8.41
N LEU A 315 34.69 13.11 9.22
CA LEU A 315 34.00 14.09 10.08
C LEU A 315 33.89 15.52 9.51
N ASN A 316 34.44 15.80 8.32
CA ASN A 316 34.47 17.16 7.74
C ASN A 316 33.39 17.46 6.69
N ARG A 317 32.34 16.63 6.54
CA ARG A 317 31.24 16.90 5.58
C ARG A 317 30.02 17.61 6.15
N VAL A 318 30.05 18.05 7.41
CA VAL A 318 28.90 18.71 8.07
C VAL A 318 28.87 20.24 7.88
N TRP A 319 29.87 20.85 7.23
CA TRP A 319 29.95 22.31 7.09
C TRP A 319 29.13 22.95 5.95
N PHE A 320 28.23 22.22 5.29
CA PHE A 320 27.46 22.74 4.14
C PHE A 320 25.96 23.00 4.36
N LEU A 321 25.46 22.98 5.61
CA LEU A 321 24.03 23.19 5.93
C LEU A 321 23.68 24.59 6.48
N GLY A 322 24.48 25.60 6.17
CA GLY A 322 24.33 26.97 6.66
C GLY A 322 23.16 27.80 6.10
N ARG A 323 22.07 27.21 5.57
CA ARG A 323 21.00 28.03 4.93
C ARG A 323 19.54 27.74 5.24
N PHE A 324 19.21 26.81 6.13
CA PHE A 324 17.83 26.66 6.62
C PHE A 324 17.83 26.50 8.14
N GLY A 325 17.51 27.60 8.83
CA GLY A 325 17.55 27.71 10.29
C GLY A 325 16.26 27.25 10.96
N THR A 326 16.39 26.42 11.99
CA THR A 326 16.24 26.76 13.42
C THR A 326 16.89 25.62 14.23
N PRO A 327 17.50 25.87 15.41
CA PRO A 327 18.16 24.83 16.20
C PRO A 327 17.23 23.65 16.54
N GLY A 328 15.94 23.92 16.78
CA GLY A 328 14.95 22.89 17.09
C GLY A 328 14.68 21.89 15.95
N VAL A 329 14.68 22.36 14.69
CA VAL A 329 14.45 21.47 13.53
C VAL A 329 15.63 20.51 13.33
N ARG A 330 16.85 20.92 13.67
CA ARG A 330 18.04 20.06 13.61
C ARG A 330 18.02 18.94 14.64
N GLU A 331 17.61 19.25 15.88
CA GLU A 331 17.51 18.24 16.93
C GLU A 331 16.39 17.23 16.65
N VAL A 332 15.23 17.71 16.20
CA VAL A 332 14.09 16.87 15.82
C VAL A 332 14.42 16.00 14.60
N ALA A 333 15.08 16.55 13.58
CA ALA A 333 15.53 15.80 12.42
C ALA A 333 16.60 14.76 12.80
N GLY A 334 17.54 15.09 13.69
CA GLY A 334 18.54 14.13 14.18
C GLY A 334 17.92 12.95 14.93
N LYS A 335 16.93 13.20 15.80
CA LYS A 335 16.18 12.14 16.49
C LYS A 335 15.32 11.30 15.53
N ALA A 336 14.70 11.94 14.53
CA ALA A 336 13.94 11.25 13.49
C ALA A 336 14.85 10.35 12.63
N VAL A 337 16.02 10.84 12.20
CA VAL A 337 17.00 10.08 11.41
C VAL A 337 17.49 8.85 12.18
N ALA A 338 17.82 8.97 13.47
CA ALA A 338 18.25 7.84 14.30
C ALA A 338 17.15 6.77 14.50
N ARG A 339 15.87 7.16 14.47
CA ARG A 339 14.72 6.23 14.50
C ARG A 339 14.39 5.62 13.15
N ILE A 340 14.66 6.31 12.05
CA ILE A 340 14.40 5.82 10.68
C ILE A 340 15.45 4.77 10.27
N THR A 341 16.70 4.91 10.74
CA THR A 341 17.79 3.94 10.48
C THR A 341 17.57 2.55 11.08
N SER A 342 16.51 2.32 11.86
CA SER A 342 16.27 1.06 12.58
C SER A 342 15.22 0.13 11.95
N PHE A 343 14.72 0.40 10.73
CA PHE A 343 13.70 -0.40 9.99
C PHE A 343 14.31 -0.95 8.67
N ASP A 344 14.25 -2.21 8.21
CA ASP A 344 13.42 -3.37 8.49
C ASP A 344 14.17 -4.69 8.16
N ILE A 345 14.68 -5.38 9.17
CA ILE A 345 15.07 -6.80 9.11
C ILE A 345 13.97 -7.58 9.83
N SER A 346 13.63 -8.78 9.35
CA SER A 346 12.71 -9.75 9.97
C SER A 346 12.71 -9.57 11.48
N LEU A 347 11.53 -9.35 12.10
CA LEU A 347 11.41 -9.04 13.52
C LEU A 347 12.21 -9.99 14.42
N SER A 348 12.36 -11.26 14.03
CA SER A 348 13.23 -12.22 14.71
C SER A 348 14.73 -11.89 14.58
N VAL A 349 15.19 -11.43 13.42
CA VAL A 349 16.55 -10.93 13.22
C VAL A 349 16.77 -9.61 13.97
N ARG A 350 15.80 -8.69 13.96
CA ARG A 350 15.91 -7.45 14.75
C ARG A 350 15.92 -7.74 16.25
N LEU A 351 15.05 -8.62 16.73
CA LEU A 351 15.06 -9.06 18.13
C LEU A 351 16.37 -9.76 18.46
N SER A 352 16.92 -10.61 17.59
CA SER A 352 18.22 -11.25 17.84
C SER A 352 19.39 -10.26 17.95
N GLN A 353 19.24 -9.06 17.41
CA GLN A 353 20.25 -8.00 17.45
C GLN A 353 20.07 -7.05 18.64
N TRP A 354 19.00 -7.19 19.43
CA TRP A 354 18.82 -6.34 20.61
C TRP A 354 19.97 -6.55 21.58
N THR A 355 20.56 -5.45 21.99
CA THR A 355 21.49 -5.40 23.11
C THR A 355 20.75 -5.68 24.41
N ALA A 356 21.49 -6.07 25.45
CA ALA A 356 20.91 -6.24 26.79
C ALA A 356 20.18 -4.95 27.24
N LEU A 357 20.70 -3.76 26.91
CA LEU A 357 20.06 -2.49 27.27
C LEU A 357 18.67 -2.33 26.63
N GLU A 358 18.54 -2.66 25.34
CA GLU A 358 17.25 -2.60 24.64
C GLU A 358 16.23 -3.59 25.21
N VAL A 359 16.68 -4.77 25.63
CA VAL A 359 15.84 -5.74 26.35
C VAL A 359 15.35 -5.16 27.68
N LEU A 360 16.20 -4.44 28.42
CA LEU A 360 15.82 -3.78 29.68
C LEU A 360 14.82 -2.62 29.46
N GLU A 361 15.00 -1.83 28.41
CA GLU A 361 14.04 -0.78 28.03
C GLU A 361 12.69 -1.37 27.65
N TRP A 362 12.69 -2.47 26.88
CA TRP A 362 11.47 -3.19 26.53
C TRP A 362 10.76 -3.77 27.76
N LEU A 363 11.49 -4.35 28.71
CA LEU A 363 10.92 -4.78 30.00
C LEU A 363 10.29 -3.61 30.77
N SER A 364 10.89 -2.43 30.72
CA SER A 364 10.31 -1.22 31.33
C SER A 364 8.98 -0.84 30.69
N PHE A 365 8.90 -0.91 29.35
CA PHE A 365 7.67 -0.66 28.60
C PHE A 365 6.54 -1.64 28.96
N LEU A 366 6.87 -2.90 29.25
CA LEU A 366 5.90 -3.92 29.68
C LEU A 366 5.50 -3.82 31.17
N GLU A 367 5.91 -2.77 31.89
CA GLU A 367 5.74 -2.65 33.34
C GLU A 367 6.43 -3.78 34.14
N LEU A 368 7.49 -4.35 33.55
CA LEU A 368 8.33 -5.43 34.10
C LEU A 368 9.71 -4.93 34.53
N SER A 369 9.89 -3.61 34.69
CA SER A 369 11.16 -2.99 35.12
C SER A 369 11.72 -3.54 36.44
N ARG A 370 10.88 -4.08 37.33
CA ARG A 370 11.31 -4.75 38.56
C ARG A 370 12.16 -6.01 38.33
N TYR A 371 12.10 -6.60 37.13
CA TYR A 371 12.90 -7.76 36.74
C TYR A 371 14.17 -7.35 35.95
N ALA A 372 14.38 -6.06 35.68
CA ALA A 372 15.51 -5.56 34.89
C ALA A 372 16.86 -6.03 35.45
N SER A 373 17.08 -5.92 36.76
CA SER A 373 18.34 -6.38 37.38
C SER A 373 18.60 -7.88 37.19
N SER A 374 17.55 -8.71 37.12
CA SER A 374 17.70 -10.14 36.88
C SER A 374 18.14 -10.41 35.44
N PHE A 375 17.49 -9.77 34.45
CA PHE A 375 17.87 -9.85 33.04
C PHE A 375 19.27 -9.27 32.78
N GLU A 376 19.62 -8.15 33.42
CA GLU A 376 20.93 -7.52 33.34
C GLU A 376 22.03 -8.43 33.92
N SER A 377 21.79 -9.00 35.11
CA SER A 377 22.74 -9.92 35.75
C SER A 377 22.96 -11.20 34.94
N ALA A 378 21.92 -11.69 34.28
CA ALA A 378 21.98 -12.84 33.37
C ALA A 378 22.47 -12.48 31.95
N ARG A 379 22.75 -11.19 31.69
CA ARG A 379 23.16 -10.65 30.39
C ARG A 379 22.25 -11.10 29.24
N VAL A 380 20.93 -11.04 29.47
CA VAL A 380 19.94 -11.43 28.47
C VAL A 380 19.88 -10.35 27.40
N ASP A 381 20.58 -10.59 26.30
CA ASP A 381 20.40 -9.85 25.06
C ASP A 381 19.26 -10.46 24.24
N GLY A 382 19.00 -9.88 23.08
CA GLY A 382 17.94 -10.29 22.19
C GLY A 382 18.04 -11.73 21.69
N TYR A 383 19.26 -12.22 21.42
CA TYR A 383 19.46 -13.62 21.02
C TYR A 383 19.20 -14.59 22.17
N ALA A 384 19.69 -14.25 23.37
CA ALA A 384 19.43 -15.00 24.60
C ALA A 384 17.93 -15.01 24.94
N LEU A 385 17.23 -13.89 24.73
CA LEU A 385 15.79 -13.76 24.95
C LEU A 385 14.98 -14.75 24.10
N LEU A 386 15.34 -14.89 22.82
CA LEU A 386 14.68 -15.80 21.88
C LEU A 386 15.03 -17.27 22.13
N SER A 387 16.20 -17.53 22.72
CA SER A 387 16.68 -18.87 23.02
C SER A 387 16.42 -19.29 24.47
N LEU A 388 15.72 -18.45 25.24
CA LEU A 388 15.58 -18.64 26.68
C LEU A 388 14.67 -19.83 26.98
N PRO A 389 15.16 -20.89 27.64
CA PRO A 389 14.31 -22.02 27.98
C PRO A 389 13.26 -21.57 29.03
N PRO A 390 12.07 -22.20 29.03
CA PRO A 390 10.97 -21.78 29.91
C PRO A 390 11.30 -21.91 31.40
N GLU A 391 12.26 -22.78 31.76
CA GLU A 391 12.78 -22.94 33.12
C GLU A 391 13.58 -21.70 33.56
N ASP A 392 14.45 -21.16 32.69
CA ASP A 392 15.25 -19.97 32.98
C ASP A 392 14.36 -18.73 33.11
N LEU A 393 13.28 -18.67 32.34
CA LEU A 393 12.28 -17.62 32.47
C LEU A 393 11.58 -17.64 33.85
N GLN A 394 11.45 -18.80 34.48
CA GLN A 394 10.90 -18.92 35.84
C GLN A 394 11.82 -18.29 36.89
N PHE A 395 13.14 -18.38 36.69
CA PHE A 395 14.13 -17.75 37.56
C PHE A 395 14.19 -16.22 37.34
N LEU A 396 14.13 -15.76 36.08
CA LEU A 396 14.18 -14.34 35.77
C LEU A 396 12.89 -13.60 36.13
N ILE A 397 11.73 -14.25 35.99
CA ILE A 397 10.41 -13.69 36.31
C ILE A 397 9.68 -14.67 37.24
N PRO A 398 9.86 -14.56 38.57
CA PRO A 398 9.25 -15.50 39.52
C PRO A 398 7.70 -15.48 39.55
N SER A 399 7.08 -14.38 39.16
CA SER A 399 5.63 -14.19 39.13
C SER A 399 5.00 -14.86 37.90
N GLU A 400 4.03 -15.76 38.12
CA GLU A 400 3.36 -16.48 37.03
C GLU A 400 2.55 -15.56 36.11
N LYS A 401 1.84 -14.59 36.68
CA LYS A 401 1.06 -13.57 35.95
C LYS A 401 1.95 -12.78 35.00
N ASP A 402 3.13 -12.39 35.46
CA ASP A 402 4.06 -11.58 34.68
C ASP A 402 4.75 -12.41 33.59
N ARG A 403 5.05 -13.69 33.87
CA ARG A 403 5.51 -14.62 32.84
C ARG A 403 4.48 -14.82 31.74
N THR A 404 3.20 -14.95 32.07
CA THR A 404 2.15 -15.09 31.03
C THR A 404 2.06 -13.86 30.15
N MET A 405 2.09 -12.67 30.75
CA MET A 405 2.09 -11.40 30.02
C MET A 405 3.33 -11.25 29.13
N PHE A 406 4.51 -11.55 29.68
CA PHE A 406 5.76 -11.54 28.95
C PHE A 406 5.74 -12.49 27.75
N LYS A 407 5.25 -13.72 27.93
CA LYS A 407 5.12 -14.71 26.84
C LYS A 407 4.14 -14.26 25.76
N GLU A 408 3.01 -13.66 26.13
CA GLU A 408 2.03 -13.14 25.18
C GLU A 408 2.62 -12.00 24.34
N GLN A 409 3.33 -11.06 24.97
CA GLN A 409 3.99 -9.96 24.27
C GLN A 409 5.15 -10.45 23.39
N LEU A 410 5.97 -11.38 23.90
CA LEU A 410 7.05 -11.99 23.12
C LEU A 410 6.49 -12.80 21.93
N SER A 411 5.37 -13.50 22.13
CA SER A 411 4.69 -14.22 21.03
C SER A 411 4.09 -13.24 20.02
N GLY A 412 3.51 -12.13 20.46
CA GLY A 412 3.01 -11.07 19.56
C GLY A 412 4.11 -10.43 18.72
N LEU A 413 5.34 -10.35 19.26
CA LEU A 413 6.52 -9.92 18.52
C LEU A 413 7.06 -10.99 17.55
N MET A 414 6.79 -12.28 17.82
CA MET A 414 7.17 -13.44 16.99
C MET A 414 6.11 -13.82 15.94
N LEU A 415 4.86 -13.41 16.12
CA LEU A 415 3.71 -13.76 15.27
C LEU A 415 3.63 -12.88 14.02
N GLU A 416 4.64 -13.03 13.17
CA GLU A 416 4.38 -13.50 11.80
C GLU A 416 5.14 -14.82 11.66
N SER A 417 4.69 -15.84 12.38
CA SER A 417 5.30 -17.17 12.31
C SER A 417 5.07 -17.75 10.91
N PRO A 418 6.12 -18.20 10.21
CA PRO A 418 6.01 -18.92 8.95
C PRO A 418 5.04 -20.12 9.02
N GLU A 419 4.89 -20.71 10.20
CA GLU A 419 4.01 -21.86 10.44
C GLU A 419 2.53 -21.49 10.40
N GLU A 420 2.16 -20.26 10.74
CA GLU A 420 0.77 -19.79 10.69
C GLU A 420 0.37 -19.46 9.25
N ILE A 421 1.31 -18.88 8.49
CA ILE A 421 1.22 -18.75 7.04
C ILE A 421 1.15 -20.13 6.38
N GLU A 422 1.97 -21.08 6.79
CA GLU A 422 1.97 -22.45 6.27
C GLU A 422 0.69 -23.22 6.65
N ARG A 423 0.13 -22.98 7.83
CA ARG A 423 -1.15 -23.53 8.28
C ARG A 423 -2.31 -22.97 7.46
N ASP A 424 -2.29 -21.68 7.11
CA ASP A 424 -3.30 -21.06 6.26
C ASP A 424 -3.16 -21.52 4.80
N VAL A 425 -1.93 -21.64 4.28
CA VAL A 425 -1.64 -22.23 2.96
C VAL A 425 -2.07 -23.70 2.93
N ALA A 426 -1.84 -24.47 3.99
CA ALA A 426 -2.31 -25.85 4.11
C ALA A 426 -3.84 -25.91 4.12
N ARG A 427 -4.52 -25.03 4.87
CA ARG A 427 -5.99 -24.95 4.93
C ARG A 427 -6.59 -24.60 3.56
N ILE A 428 -5.94 -23.71 2.81
CA ILE A 428 -6.29 -23.39 1.42
C ILE A 428 -6.08 -24.62 0.53
N ARG A 429 -4.92 -25.29 0.60
CA ARG A 429 -4.59 -26.49 -0.21
C ARG A 429 -5.56 -27.64 0.05
N THR A 430 -5.96 -27.89 1.31
CA THR A 430 -6.96 -28.92 1.66
C THR A 430 -8.34 -28.56 1.11
N SER A 431 -8.71 -27.28 1.16
CA SER A 431 -9.96 -26.80 0.56
C SER A 431 -9.95 -26.99 -0.95
N THR A 432 -8.90 -26.56 -1.66
CA THR A 432 -8.77 -26.70 -3.11
C THR A 432 -8.79 -28.16 -3.58
N THR A 433 -8.15 -29.08 -2.84
CA THR A 433 -8.14 -30.51 -3.16
C THR A 433 -9.50 -31.18 -2.94
N PHE A 434 -10.20 -30.84 -1.85
CA PHE A 434 -11.58 -31.28 -1.61
C PHE A 434 -12.53 -30.82 -2.74
N PHE A 435 -12.38 -29.57 -3.20
CA PHE A 435 -13.20 -29.02 -4.29
C PHE A 435 -12.86 -29.62 -5.66
N ALA A 436 -11.58 -29.91 -5.95
CA ALA A 436 -11.18 -30.62 -7.15
C ALA A 436 -11.76 -32.06 -7.21
N GLN A 437 -11.80 -32.77 -6.08
CA GLN A 437 -12.46 -34.07 -5.98
C GLN A 437 -13.97 -33.98 -6.19
N ARG A 438 -14.62 -32.93 -5.69
CA ARG A 438 -16.06 -32.73 -5.87
C ARG A 438 -16.43 -32.36 -7.31
N ALA A 439 -15.64 -31.51 -7.96
CA ALA A 439 -15.81 -31.14 -9.37
C ALA A 439 -15.64 -32.35 -10.31
N THR A 440 -14.65 -33.21 -10.04
CA THR A 440 -14.48 -34.47 -10.80
C THR A 440 -15.59 -35.48 -10.53
N GLY A 441 -16.18 -35.50 -9.33
CA GLY A 441 -17.37 -36.28 -9.01
C GLY A 441 -18.61 -35.82 -9.79
N VAL A 442 -18.87 -34.51 -9.83
CA VAL A 442 -19.99 -33.93 -10.59
C VAL A 442 -19.82 -34.18 -12.09
N GLY A 443 -18.60 -34.05 -12.62
CA GLY A 443 -18.28 -34.36 -14.02
C GLY A 443 -18.48 -35.82 -14.40
N LYS A 444 -18.29 -36.77 -13.47
CA LYS A 444 -18.57 -38.19 -13.69
C LYS A 444 -20.08 -38.46 -13.72
N ILE A 445 -20.84 -37.83 -12.84
CA ILE A 445 -22.30 -37.98 -12.77
C ILE A 445 -22.94 -37.43 -14.06
N THR A 446 -22.54 -36.24 -14.50
CA THR A 446 -23.07 -35.63 -15.74
C THR A 446 -22.67 -36.43 -16.98
N ASN A 447 -21.42 -36.89 -17.10
CA ASN A 447 -21.00 -37.71 -18.24
C ASN A 447 -21.68 -39.09 -18.27
N SER A 448 -21.98 -39.69 -17.10
CA SER A 448 -22.73 -40.96 -17.04
C SER A 448 -24.20 -40.80 -17.43
N ALA A 449 -24.83 -39.68 -17.04
CA ALA A 449 -26.20 -39.34 -17.43
C ALA A 449 -26.31 -39.03 -18.93
N ILE A 450 -25.30 -38.39 -19.52
CA ILE A 450 -25.25 -38.08 -20.95
C ILE A 450 -24.98 -39.33 -21.80
N ARG A 451 -24.07 -40.23 -21.38
CA ARG A 451 -23.83 -41.50 -22.10
C ARG A 451 -25.02 -42.44 -22.09
N GLY A 452 -25.82 -42.47 -21.01
CA GLY A 452 -27.02 -43.30 -20.94
C GLY A 452 -28.13 -42.91 -21.93
N ARG A 453 -28.05 -41.72 -22.57
CA ARG A 453 -29.01 -41.26 -23.58
C ARG A 453 -28.61 -41.59 -25.02
N SER A 454 -27.37 -42.02 -25.25
CA SER A 454 -26.77 -42.22 -26.59
C SER A 454 -27.03 -43.61 -27.19
N ASP A 455 -27.24 -44.63 -26.35
CA ASP A 455 -27.36 -46.01 -26.83
C ASP A 455 -28.84 -46.39 -26.92
N GLY A 456 -29.34 -46.35 -28.15
CA GLY A 456 -30.74 -46.61 -28.47
C GLY A 456 -31.20 -48.03 -28.18
N ALA A 457 -32.51 -48.10 -27.94
CA ALA A 457 -33.38 -49.26 -27.96
C ALA A 457 -33.29 -50.24 -26.77
N GLY A 458 -34.28 -50.12 -25.88
CA GLY A 458 -34.86 -51.29 -25.23
C GLY A 458 -35.10 -51.15 -23.73
N THR A 459 -36.38 -51.21 -23.37
CA THR A 459 -36.94 -51.45 -22.03
C THR A 459 -36.89 -50.29 -21.04
N GLY A 460 -38.09 -49.72 -20.82
CA GLY A 460 -38.35 -48.59 -19.95
C GLY A 460 -38.08 -48.90 -18.49
N ILE A 461 -37.16 -48.13 -17.93
CA ILE A 461 -37.18 -47.73 -16.53
C ILE A 461 -37.09 -46.21 -16.57
N SER A 462 -38.22 -45.53 -16.42
CA SER A 462 -38.29 -44.08 -16.38
C SER A 462 -37.65 -43.59 -15.07
N SER A 463 -36.36 -43.27 -15.09
CA SER A 463 -35.76 -42.52 -13.99
C SER A 463 -36.29 -41.09 -14.04
N GLY A 464 -37.24 -40.80 -13.14
CA GLY A 464 -38.00 -39.54 -13.05
C GLY A 464 -37.19 -38.36 -12.52
N VAL A 465 -36.07 -38.02 -13.15
CA VAL A 465 -35.43 -36.72 -12.96
C VAL A 465 -35.94 -35.83 -14.08
N SER A 466 -36.81 -34.88 -13.73
CA SER A 466 -37.33 -33.92 -14.70
C SER A 466 -36.20 -33.03 -15.21
N ASP A 467 -36.30 -32.56 -16.46
CA ASP A 467 -35.33 -31.61 -17.01
C ASP A 467 -35.21 -30.34 -16.14
N ALA A 468 -36.28 -29.98 -15.41
CA ALA A 468 -36.28 -28.90 -14.41
C ALA A 468 -35.35 -29.16 -13.21
N GLU A 469 -35.22 -30.41 -12.76
CA GLU A 469 -34.30 -30.75 -11.67
C GLU A 469 -32.84 -30.77 -12.16
N ILE A 470 -32.61 -31.15 -13.43
CA ILE A 470 -31.31 -31.04 -14.08
C ILE A 470 -30.90 -29.55 -14.19
N ASP A 471 -31.80 -28.68 -14.62
CA ASP A 471 -31.55 -27.24 -14.71
C ASP A 471 -31.29 -26.62 -13.33
N ARG A 472 -32.03 -27.04 -12.30
CA ARG A 472 -31.82 -26.59 -10.92
C ARG A 472 -30.44 -26.99 -10.39
N LEU A 473 -30.01 -28.23 -10.66
CA LEU A 473 -28.68 -28.71 -10.26
C LEU A 473 -27.56 -28.00 -11.04
N GLN A 474 -27.77 -27.68 -12.32
CA GLN A 474 -26.84 -26.87 -13.09
C GLN A 474 -26.75 -25.43 -12.58
N GLN A 475 -27.86 -24.81 -12.20
CA GLN A 475 -27.89 -23.47 -11.61
C GLN A 475 -27.19 -23.42 -10.25
N LEU A 476 -27.43 -24.40 -9.38
CA LEU A 476 -26.72 -24.52 -8.09
C LEU A 476 -25.23 -24.74 -8.29
N SER A 477 -24.83 -25.60 -9.23
CA SER A 477 -23.42 -25.80 -9.56
C SER A 477 -22.75 -24.54 -10.12
N ARG A 478 -23.46 -23.73 -10.93
CA ARG A 478 -22.95 -22.45 -11.46
C ARG A 478 -22.84 -21.40 -10.36
N ALA A 479 -23.82 -21.30 -9.46
CA ALA A 479 -23.79 -20.37 -8.33
C ALA A 479 -22.67 -20.70 -7.34
N GLU A 480 -22.48 -21.99 -7.01
CA GLU A 480 -21.36 -22.43 -6.17
C GLU A 480 -20.00 -22.19 -6.86
N LEU A 481 -19.89 -22.45 -8.16
CA LEU A 481 -18.66 -22.16 -8.91
C LEU A 481 -18.36 -20.66 -8.93
N ALA A 482 -19.37 -19.81 -9.14
CA ALA A 482 -19.22 -18.35 -9.13
C ALA A 482 -18.76 -17.83 -7.75
N ALA A 483 -19.38 -18.31 -6.66
CA ALA A 483 -18.96 -17.96 -5.30
C ALA A 483 -17.52 -18.39 -5.00
N ASN A 484 -17.12 -19.56 -5.49
CA ASN A 484 -15.76 -20.09 -5.30
C ASN A 484 -14.71 -19.35 -6.14
N VAL A 485 -15.04 -18.94 -7.37
CA VAL A 485 -14.17 -18.10 -8.21
C VAL A 485 -13.94 -16.73 -7.56
N VAL A 486 -14.98 -16.15 -6.94
CA VAL A 486 -14.85 -14.91 -6.17
C VAL A 486 -13.92 -15.10 -4.96
N GLY A 487 -14.06 -16.20 -4.22
CA GLY A 487 -13.18 -16.51 -3.07
C GLY A 487 -11.70 -16.73 -3.47
N LEU A 488 -11.45 -17.51 -4.53
CA LEU A 488 -10.11 -17.74 -5.08
C LEU A 488 -9.48 -16.45 -5.61
N ARG A 489 -10.26 -15.62 -6.31
CA ARG A 489 -9.81 -14.32 -6.78
C ARG A 489 -9.39 -13.41 -5.64
N SER A 490 -10.19 -13.32 -4.57
CA SER A 490 -9.86 -12.53 -3.38
C SER A 490 -8.56 -13.01 -2.71
N ALA A 491 -8.32 -14.33 -2.66
CA ALA A 491 -7.09 -14.89 -2.12
C ALA A 491 -5.85 -14.59 -3.00
N VAL A 492 -6.00 -14.66 -4.33
CA VAL A 492 -4.92 -14.31 -5.27
C VAL A 492 -4.60 -12.81 -5.21
N GLU A 493 -5.61 -11.96 -5.12
CA GLU A 493 -5.44 -10.50 -4.97
C GLU A 493 -4.67 -10.18 -3.68
N ARG A 494 -4.98 -10.85 -2.55
CA ARG A 494 -4.21 -10.70 -1.30
C ARG A 494 -2.75 -11.17 -1.42
N LEU A 495 -2.50 -12.29 -2.10
CA LEU A 495 -1.13 -12.79 -2.31
C LEU A 495 -0.32 -11.87 -3.23
N GLN A 496 -0.96 -11.29 -4.25
CA GLN A 496 -0.35 -10.29 -5.13
C GLN A 496 -0.07 -8.98 -4.38
N GLU A 497 -0.96 -8.57 -3.48
CA GLU A 497 -0.78 -7.42 -2.60
C GLU A 497 0.41 -7.63 -1.66
N ILE A 498 0.54 -8.81 -1.03
CA ILE A 498 1.70 -9.17 -0.18
C ILE A 498 3.01 -9.17 -1.00
N ALA A 499 3.01 -9.78 -2.19
CA ALA A 499 4.20 -9.81 -3.05
C ALA A 499 4.60 -8.42 -3.56
N ALA A 500 3.62 -7.57 -3.90
CA ALA A 500 3.84 -6.18 -4.30
C ALA A 500 4.36 -5.34 -3.14
N LEU A 501 3.84 -5.54 -1.93
CA LEU A 501 4.35 -4.91 -0.71
C LEU A 501 5.79 -5.33 -0.44
N GLN A 502 6.14 -6.63 -0.55
CA GLN A 502 7.52 -7.10 -0.38
C GLN A 502 8.48 -6.50 -1.42
N ALA A 503 8.10 -6.49 -2.70
CA ALA A 503 8.92 -5.91 -3.77
C ALA A 503 9.07 -4.37 -3.63
N LYS A 504 8.01 -3.69 -3.20
CA LYS A 504 8.04 -2.25 -2.92
C LYS A 504 8.93 -1.94 -1.72
N THR A 505 8.83 -2.70 -0.62
CA THR A 505 9.66 -2.53 0.59
C THR A 505 11.15 -2.75 0.31
N ILE A 506 11.53 -3.76 -0.49
CA ILE A 506 12.93 -4.00 -0.89
C ILE A 506 13.49 -2.82 -1.71
N ASN A 507 12.70 -2.28 -2.64
CA ASN A 507 13.12 -1.12 -3.42
C ASN A 507 13.17 0.14 -2.55
N SER A 508 12.16 0.40 -1.72
CA SER A 508 12.10 1.54 -0.79
C SER A 508 13.26 1.55 0.21
N MET A 509 13.76 0.40 0.68
CA MET A 509 14.91 0.34 1.59
C MET A 509 16.21 0.81 0.93
N ARG A 510 16.46 0.47 -0.34
CA ARG A 510 17.61 1.01 -1.09
C ARG A 510 17.52 2.52 -1.28
N TYR A 511 16.30 3.07 -1.38
CA TYR A 511 16.08 4.52 -1.46
C TYR A 511 16.28 5.20 -0.11
N VAL A 512 15.79 4.61 0.99
CA VAL A 512 15.93 5.18 2.35
C VAL A 512 17.40 5.21 2.79
N GLU A 513 18.15 4.13 2.56
CA GLU A 513 19.58 4.06 2.91
C GLU A 513 20.39 5.14 2.18
N VAL A 514 20.09 5.40 0.90
CA VAL A 514 20.80 6.45 0.13
C VAL A 514 20.29 7.86 0.45
N ILE A 515 19.01 8.04 0.74
CA ILE A 515 18.46 9.33 1.18
C ILE A 515 19.06 9.71 2.54
N LEU A 516 19.23 8.75 3.46
CA LEU A 516 19.89 8.97 4.76
C LEU A 516 21.39 9.27 4.62
N VAL A 517 22.06 8.75 3.59
CA VAL A 517 23.45 9.14 3.24
C VAL A 517 23.52 10.53 2.58
N CYS A 518 22.43 10.98 1.94
CA CYS A 518 22.36 12.28 1.26
C CYS A 518 21.93 13.45 2.17
N ILE A 519 21.12 13.17 3.20
CA ILE A 519 20.73 14.12 4.26
C ILE A 519 21.93 14.33 5.19
#